data_AF-A0A7K0A8B5-F1
#
_entry.id   AF-A0A7K0A8B5-F1
#
_cell.length_a   1.000
_cell.length_b   1.000
_cell.length_c   1.000
_cell.angle_alpha   90.00
_cell.angle_beta   90.00
_cell.angle_gamma   90.00
#
_symmetry.space_group_name_H-M   'P 1'
#
loop_
_entity.id
_entity.type
_entity.pdbx_description
1 polymer ?
#
loop_
_entity_poly.entity_id
_entity_poly.type
_entity_poly.pdbx_seq_one_letter_code
_entity_poly.pdbx_strand_id
1 'polypeptide(L)'
;ANTFVAALRRHRDRAMVDAMLLGGLRRCEVLALRLEDVRPGEKRLFIAEGKGGHQRIVPVSSRFFTSLAEYFDHERPEDTGSDRVFLVLRGPRRGGPLSAAGIDQILSG
;
A
#
# COMPACT_ATOMS: atom_id res chain seq x y z
N ALA A 1 -15.89 2.12 -15.28
CA ALA A 1 -14.98 1.97 -14.11
C ALA A 1 -14.62 0.49 -13.97
N ASN A 2 -13.39 0.15 -13.58
CA ASN A 2 -12.94 -1.24 -13.45
C ASN A 2 -13.66 -1.91 -12.26
N THR A 3 -14.55 -2.87 -12.52
CA THR A 3 -15.51 -3.44 -11.56
C THR A 3 -14.83 -4.02 -10.31
N PHE A 4 -13.62 -4.56 -10.45
CA PHE A 4 -12.83 -5.07 -9.33
C PHE A 4 -12.42 -3.99 -8.33
N VAL A 5 -11.88 -2.87 -8.82
CA VAL A 5 -11.45 -1.76 -7.94
C VAL A 5 -12.66 -1.11 -7.25
N ALA A 6 -13.80 -1.07 -7.92
CA ALA A 6 -15.05 -0.55 -7.36
C ALA A 6 -15.63 -1.44 -6.24
N ALA A 7 -15.28 -2.73 -6.19
CA ALA A 7 -15.72 -3.65 -5.15
C ALA A 7 -14.91 -3.52 -3.85
N LEU A 8 -13.74 -2.87 -3.89
CA LEU A 8 -12.89 -2.67 -2.71
C LEU A 8 -13.52 -1.64 -1.78
N ARG A 9 -14.04 -2.12 -0.64
CA ARG A 9 -14.75 -1.28 0.34
C ARG A 9 -13.83 -0.48 1.25
N ARG A 10 -12.52 -0.77 1.24
CA ARG A 10 -11.53 -0.11 2.10
C ARG A 10 -10.57 0.72 1.27
N HIS A 11 -10.28 1.93 1.74
CA HIS A 11 -9.29 2.82 1.11
C HIS A 11 -7.91 2.18 1.10
N ARG A 12 -7.54 1.46 2.18
CA ARG A 12 -6.30 0.66 2.25
C ARG A 12 -6.19 -0.30 1.06
N ASP A 13 -7.22 -1.11 0.85
CA ASP A 13 -7.19 -2.18 -0.14
C ASP A 13 -7.15 -1.59 -1.56
N ARG A 14 -7.86 -0.48 -1.78
CA ARG A 14 -7.78 0.30 -3.03
C ARG A 14 -6.39 0.87 -3.28
N ALA A 15 -5.76 1.47 -2.27
CA ALA A 15 -4.41 2.01 -2.38
C ALA A 15 -3.38 0.91 -2.65
N MET A 16 -3.53 -0.27 -2.04
CA MET A 16 -2.68 -1.45 -2.32
C MET A 16 -2.83 -1.90 -3.78
N VAL A 17 -4.06 -2.00 -4.28
CA VAL A 17 -4.32 -2.40 -5.67
C VAL A 17 -3.84 -1.33 -6.66
N ASP A 18 -4.04 -0.04 -6.38
CA ASP A 18 -3.52 1.05 -7.21
C ASP A 18 -1.97 1.04 -7.21
N ALA A 19 -1.30 0.70 -6.11
CA ALA A 19 0.16 0.55 -6.07
C ALA A 19 0.64 -0.58 -7.00
N MET A 20 -0.05 -1.71 -7.00
CA MET A 20 0.25 -2.85 -7.87
C MET A 20 -0.04 -2.53 -9.34
N LEU A 21 -1.22 -1.97 -9.62
CA LEU A 21 -1.72 -1.75 -10.98
C LEU A 21 -1.05 -0.56 -11.66
N LEU A 22 -0.88 0.56 -10.94
CA LEU A 22 -0.39 1.82 -11.50
C LEU A 22 1.10 2.04 -11.25
N GLY A 23 1.67 1.39 -10.22
CA GLY A 23 3.09 1.42 -9.91
C GLY A 23 3.84 0.16 -10.34
N GLY A 24 3.14 -0.90 -10.73
CA GLY A 24 3.78 -2.18 -11.05
C GLY A 24 4.48 -2.83 -9.85
N LEU A 25 4.08 -2.47 -8.62
CA LEU A 25 4.64 -3.07 -7.41
C LEU A 25 4.18 -4.51 -7.29
N ARG A 26 5.11 -5.36 -6.85
CA ARG A 26 4.77 -6.72 -6.43
C ARG A 26 4.14 -6.70 -5.06
N ARG A 27 3.39 -7.76 -4.76
CA ARG A 27 2.77 -7.96 -3.45
C ARG A 27 3.74 -7.78 -2.28
N CYS A 28 4.93 -8.37 -2.37
CA CYS A 28 5.97 -8.22 -1.34
C CYS A 28 6.49 -6.79 -1.23
N GLU A 29 6.64 -6.08 -2.35
CA GLU A 29 7.06 -4.67 -2.37
C GLU A 29 5.99 -3.77 -1.73
N VAL A 30 4.70 -4.05 -1.96
CA VAL A 30 3.58 -3.37 -1.28
C VAL A 30 3.62 -3.59 0.23
N LEU A 31 3.82 -4.83 0.68
CA LEU A 31 3.91 -5.15 2.12
C LEU A 31 5.14 -4.52 2.79
N ALA A 32 6.23 -4.40 2.04
CA ALA A 32 7.48 -3.83 2.52
C ALA A 32 7.52 -2.29 2.46
N LEU A 33 6.59 -1.64 1.76
CA LEU A 33 6.61 -0.19 1.60
C LEU A 33 6.56 0.52 2.95
N ARG A 34 7.52 1.40 3.20
CA ARG A 34 7.60 2.25 4.39
C ARG A 34 7.10 3.66 4.09
N LEU A 35 6.76 4.40 5.15
CA LEU A 35 6.36 5.81 5.03
C LEU A 35 7.46 6.66 4.37
N GLU A 36 8.73 6.40 4.70
CA GLU A 36 9.90 7.11 4.11
C GLU A 36 10.10 6.83 2.61
N ASP A 37 9.57 5.72 2.11
CA ASP A 37 9.68 5.33 0.71
C ASP A 37 8.72 6.11 -0.20
N VAL A 38 7.70 6.73 0.38
CA VAL A 38 6.65 7.45 -0.34
C VAL A 38 7.08 8.90 -0.54
N ARG A 39 7.19 9.34 -1.80
CA ARG A 39 7.55 10.71 -2.17
C ARG A 39 6.42 11.37 -2.97
N PRO A 40 5.35 11.85 -2.33
CA PRO A 40 4.19 12.40 -3.04
C PRO A 40 4.52 13.62 -3.89
N GLY A 41 5.39 14.52 -3.38
CA GLY A 41 5.80 15.73 -4.11
C GLY A 41 6.51 15.43 -5.43
N GLU A 42 7.23 14.31 -5.50
CA GLU A 42 7.92 13.86 -6.73
C GLU A 42 7.10 12.84 -7.53
N LYS A 43 5.93 12.43 -7.03
CA LYS A 43 5.11 11.32 -7.57
C LYS A 43 5.90 10.02 -7.75
N ARG A 44 6.72 9.68 -6.77
CA ARG A 44 7.63 8.52 -6.81
C ARG A 44 7.52 7.65 -5.56
N LEU A 45 7.80 6.37 -5.74
CA LEU A 45 8.05 5.40 -4.68
C LEU A 45 9.49 4.92 -4.77
N PHE A 46 10.16 4.82 -3.62
CA PHE A 46 11.43 4.09 -3.50
C PHE A 46 11.14 2.63 -3.14
N ILE A 47 11.74 1.71 -3.88
CA ILE A 47 11.61 0.27 -3.63
C ILE A 47 12.95 -0.21 -3.12
N ALA A 48 13.07 -0.35 -1.80
CA ALA A 48 14.30 -0.74 -1.12
C ALA A 48 14.73 -2.18 -1.44
N GLU A 49 13.76 -3.08 -1.65
CA GLU A 49 14.01 -4.50 -1.91
C GLU A 49 13.28 -4.96 -3.18
N GLY A 50 13.83 -4.61 -4.34
CA GLY A 50 13.33 -5.09 -5.63
C GLY A 50 13.85 -6.50 -5.99
N LYS A 51 13.53 -6.95 -7.21
CA LYS A 51 13.99 -8.26 -7.73
C LYS A 51 15.51 -8.39 -7.61
N GLY A 52 15.97 -9.50 -7.04
CA GLY A 52 17.40 -9.79 -6.91
C GLY A 52 18.15 -8.81 -5.99
N GLY A 53 17.45 -8.15 -5.07
CA GLY A 53 18.06 -7.20 -4.12
C GLY A 53 18.31 -5.79 -4.67
N HIS A 54 17.83 -5.48 -5.88
CA HIS A 54 18.08 -4.18 -6.49
C HIS A 54 17.07 -3.13 -6.05
N GLN A 55 17.59 -1.98 -5.63
CA GLN A 55 16.80 -0.80 -5.33
C GLN A 55 16.35 -0.10 -6.60
N ARG A 56 15.15 0.47 -6.61
CA ARG A 56 14.69 1.31 -7.73
C ARG A 56 13.75 2.43 -7.28
N ILE A 57 13.69 3.48 -8.08
CA ILE A 57 12.67 4.53 -7.98
C ILE A 57 11.61 4.25 -9.04
N VAL A 58 10.34 4.24 -8.62
CA VAL A 58 9.20 3.98 -9.50
C VAL A 58 8.35 5.26 -9.58
N PRO A 59 8.17 5.88 -10.75
CA PRO A 59 7.17 6.90 -10.94
C PRO A 59 5.78 6.27 -10.87
N VAL A 60 4.86 6.89 -10.13
CA VAL A 60 3.50 6.37 -9.94
C VAL A 60 2.47 7.45 -10.21
N SER A 61 1.33 7.05 -10.76
CA SER A 61 0.22 7.96 -11.07
C SER A 61 -0.26 8.74 -9.84
N SER A 62 -0.64 10.02 -10.03
CA SER A 62 -1.28 10.85 -8.99
C SER A 62 -2.50 10.19 -8.35
N ARG A 63 -3.18 9.30 -9.09
CA ARG A 63 -4.32 8.52 -8.60
C ARG A 63 -3.96 7.62 -7.42
N PHE A 64 -2.78 6.99 -7.44
CA PHE A 64 -2.31 6.19 -6.30
C PHE A 64 -2.13 7.07 -5.06
N PHE A 65 -1.54 8.26 -5.23
CA PHE A 65 -1.37 9.18 -4.11
C PHE A 65 -2.72 9.70 -3.57
N THR A 66 -3.74 9.81 -4.43
CA THR A 66 -5.10 10.13 -3.98
C THR A 66 -5.69 9.01 -3.12
N SER A 67 -5.64 7.75 -3.57
CA SER A 67 -6.15 6.62 -2.78
C SER A 67 -5.32 6.37 -1.52
N LEU A 68 -4.01 6.65 -1.56
CA LEU A 68 -3.16 6.60 -0.38
C LEU A 68 -3.52 7.67 0.65
N ALA A 69 -3.82 8.89 0.22
CA ALA A 69 -4.29 9.96 1.09
C ALA A 69 -5.61 9.59 1.76
N GLU A 70 -6.60 9.09 1.00
CA GLU A 70 -7.87 8.61 1.56
C GLU A 70 -7.67 7.52 2.63
N TYR A 71 -6.69 6.63 2.42
CA TYR A 71 -6.33 5.62 3.42
C TYR A 71 -5.75 6.25 4.69
N PHE A 72 -4.83 7.21 4.56
CA PHE A 72 -4.21 7.89 5.70
C PHE A 72 -5.23 8.71 6.50
N ASP A 73 -6.11 9.43 5.81
CA ASP A 73 -7.06 10.35 6.43
C ASP A 73 -8.22 9.63 7.15
N HIS A 74 -8.57 8.41 6.72
CA HIS A 74 -9.80 7.74 7.17
C HIS A 74 -9.59 6.41 7.88
N GLU A 75 -8.50 5.70 7.60
CA GLU A 75 -8.39 4.29 8.02
C GLU A 75 -7.09 3.94 8.73
N ARG A 76 -5.96 4.54 8.35
CA ARG A 76 -4.66 4.17 8.91
C ARG A 76 -4.63 4.52 10.41
N PRO A 77 -4.42 3.53 11.30
CA PRO A 77 -4.27 3.84 12.72
C PRO A 77 -3.04 4.73 12.97
N GLU A 78 -3.22 5.77 13.78
CA GLU A 78 -2.16 6.64 14.28
C GLU A 78 -1.44 6.00 15.48
N ASP A 79 -0.24 6.51 15.80
CA ASP A 79 0.56 6.13 16.98
C ASP A 79 0.87 4.64 17.16
N THR A 80 0.97 3.89 16.06
CA THR A 80 1.21 2.43 16.11
C THR A 80 2.67 2.03 16.31
N GLY A 81 3.59 2.98 16.26
CA GLY A 81 5.04 2.72 16.22
C GLY A 81 5.53 2.01 14.94
N SER A 82 4.64 1.73 13.97
CA SER A 82 5.00 1.07 12.71
C SER A 82 5.31 2.09 11.61
N ASP A 83 6.45 1.89 10.97
CA ASP A 83 6.92 2.62 9.78
C ASP A 83 6.29 2.12 8.47
N ARG A 84 5.54 1.00 8.49
CA ARG A 84 4.92 0.43 7.29
C ARG A 84 3.75 1.29 6.83
N VAL A 85 3.59 1.39 5.52
CA VAL A 85 2.45 2.10 4.92
C VAL A 85 1.16 1.36 5.27
N PHE A 86 1.05 0.08 4.89
CA PHE A 86 -0.20 -0.67 5.00
C PHE A 86 -0.27 -1.51 6.28
N LEU A 87 -1.24 -1.19 7.12
CA LEU A 87 -1.43 -1.81 8.43
C LEU A 87 -2.69 -2.68 8.51
N VAL A 88 -2.73 -3.53 9.51
CA VAL A 88 -3.93 -4.28 9.90
C VAL A 88 -4.93 -3.30 10.53
N LEU A 89 -6.17 -3.28 10.02
CA LEU A 89 -7.20 -2.34 10.44
C LEU A 89 -8.08 -2.81 11.61
N ARG A 90 -8.13 -4.11 11.88
CA ARG A 90 -9.07 -4.72 12.84
C ARG A 90 -8.45 -5.91 13.57
N GLY A 91 -9.01 -6.22 14.74
CA GLY A 91 -8.63 -7.37 15.55
C GLY A 91 -7.34 -7.17 16.35
N PRO A 92 -6.81 -8.24 16.96
CA PRO A 92 -5.71 -8.16 17.93
C PRO A 92 -4.39 -7.60 17.37
N ARG A 93 -4.18 -7.69 16.05
CA ARG A 93 -2.98 -7.17 15.38
C ARG A 93 -3.17 -5.75 14.83
N ARG A 94 -4.27 -5.06 15.15
CA ARG A 94 -4.54 -3.71 14.64
C ARG A 94 -3.35 -2.79 14.88
N GLY A 95 -2.97 -2.03 13.85
CA GLY A 95 -1.81 -1.14 13.88
C GLY A 95 -0.47 -1.82 13.58
N GLY A 96 -0.42 -3.15 13.57
CA GLY A 96 0.75 -3.90 13.11
C GLY A 96 0.82 -4.00 11.57
N PRO A 97 1.99 -4.36 11.03
CA PRO A 97 2.17 -4.61 9.58
C PRO A 97 1.22 -5.67 9.03
N LEU A 98 0.75 -5.46 7.81
CA LEU A 98 0.00 -6.48 7.09
C LEU A 98 0.92 -7.66 6.74
N SER A 99 0.41 -8.89 6.85
CA SER A 99 1.14 -10.11 6.49
C SER A 99 0.82 -10.58 5.07
N ALA A 100 1.66 -11.46 4.50
CA ALA A 100 1.41 -12.09 3.19
C ALA A 100 0.03 -12.76 3.12
N ALA A 101 -0.32 -13.57 4.13
CA ALA A 101 -1.64 -14.18 4.21
C ALA A 101 -2.79 -13.15 4.26
N GLY A 102 -2.55 -12.00 4.91
CA GLY A 102 -3.55 -10.93 5.03
C GLY A 102 -3.81 -10.22 3.70
N ILE A 103 -2.77 -9.98 2.90
CA ILE A 103 -2.95 -9.42 1.55
C ILE A 103 -3.55 -10.43 0.58
N ASP A 104 -3.22 -11.72 0.70
CA ASP A 104 -3.80 -12.76 -0.15
C ASP A 104 -5.32 -12.85 0.03
N GLN A 105 -5.81 -12.77 1.28
CA GLN A 105 -7.25 -12.70 1.59
C GLN A 105 -7.96 -11.48 0.98
N ILE A 106 -7.28 -10.34 0.91
CA ILE A 106 -7.84 -9.11 0.31
C ILE A 106 -7.92 -9.25 -1.22
N LEU A 107 -6.91 -9.88 -1.82
CA LEU A 107 -6.83 -10.04 -3.27
C LEU A 107 -7.70 -11.18 -3.81
N SER A 108 -8.08 -12.16 -2.98
CA SER A 108 -8.95 -13.27 -3.37
C SER A 108 -10.43 -12.89 -3.48
N GLY A 109 -10.85 -11.75 -2.92
CA GLY A 109 -12.25 -11.32 -2.83
C GLY A 109 -12.97 -11.88 -1.62
#